data_AF-A0A2B4SRK9-F1
#
_entry.id   AF-A0A2B4SRK9-F1
#
_cell.length_a   1.000
_cell.length_b   1.000
_cell.length_c   1.000
_cell.angle_alpha   90.00
_cell.angle_beta   90.00
_cell.angle_gamma   90.00
#
_symmetry.space_group_name_H-M   'P 1'
#
loop_
_entity.id
_entity.type
_entity.pdbx_description
1 polymer ?
#
loop_
_entity_poly.entity_id
_entity_poly.type
_entity_poly.pdbx_seq_one_letter_code
_entity_poly.pdbx_strand_id
1 'polypeptide(L)'
;MLSSDENEMGSSFDSAMKTPVKILRETPLKYQTSDHINNLQEEKENFLKFGNVPRFQFAGAVDWLGTNKKNSEIRFDFYQEARYILERVRDVYGSGDTFFDAAFGEKISLSQASQTVLQYLKSHGLDGSLRVYWTSDLNCSGKMLWQGPNVRYNRPEARKFSLWLKKSSENVYLREHGIKSLMDHEIGTHFLRATNDGLQPWYSNRNKFNLRSPRSYTGRVNEEGLAAINTIYQAQVKMLFLPALLYYTACMSTEMSFKELFEHLAMYIYDPEQRWKQVVRAKRCLSNCSDTGGCGYDQCYFEGAVTILRQVNDIDFKLMYAGKICCDELQRIKRIARQGCLKLPHFLKDIVAYKKTLNEIALTNGLIQKINRPLSSRNSSRPKARKKKSLVSPQDRVQSRIFSCPKSRSQSGPLLTNLPTRMLPRRSNIYRRLCTSVASFAPLSS
;
A
#
# COMPACT_ATOMS: atom_id res chain seq x y z
N MET A 1 19.75 -27.42 20.39
CA MET A 1 19.68 -28.10 19.07
C MET A 1 19.39 -27.04 18.03
N LEU A 2 20.14 -27.02 16.92
CA LEU A 2 19.89 -26.13 15.79
C LEU A 2 18.73 -26.71 14.96
N SER A 3 17.87 -25.86 14.39
CA SER A 3 16.76 -26.31 13.53
C SER A 3 17.27 -26.64 12.13
N SER A 4 16.71 -27.68 11.52
CA SER A 4 16.95 -28.12 10.13
C SER A 4 17.03 -26.96 9.12
N ASP A 5 16.13 -25.98 9.25
CA ASP A 5 15.97 -24.81 8.39
C ASP A 5 17.25 -23.96 8.20
N GLU A 6 18.21 -24.01 9.13
CA GLU A 6 19.44 -23.22 9.00
C GLU A 6 20.48 -23.89 8.08
N ASN A 7 20.44 -25.22 7.92
CA ASN A 7 21.41 -25.95 7.10
C ASN A 7 21.10 -25.90 5.59
N GLU A 8 19.83 -25.90 5.19
CA GLU A 8 19.44 -25.93 3.77
C GLU A 8 19.89 -24.70 2.96
N MET A 9 20.14 -23.57 3.62
CA MET A 9 20.56 -22.33 2.95
C MET A 9 22.07 -22.09 2.93
N GLY A 10 22.88 -22.94 3.57
CA GLY A 10 24.32 -22.70 3.75
C GLY A 10 25.15 -22.69 2.46
N SER A 11 24.64 -23.28 1.37
CA SER A 11 25.37 -23.54 0.12
C SER A 11 24.80 -22.88 -1.15
N SER A 12 23.61 -22.25 -1.08
CA SER A 12 22.79 -21.93 -2.27
C SER A 12 22.79 -20.46 -2.72
N PHE A 13 23.55 -19.56 -2.10
CA PHE A 13 23.55 -18.12 -2.45
C PHE A 13 24.78 -17.70 -3.26
N ASP A 14 24.52 -17.09 -4.42
CA ASP A 14 25.50 -16.40 -5.27
C ASP A 14 26.33 -15.42 -4.41
N SER A 15 27.64 -15.66 -4.32
CA SER A 15 28.56 -14.91 -3.45
C SER A 15 28.72 -13.43 -3.83
N ALA A 16 28.17 -13.02 -4.98
CA ALA A 16 28.11 -11.63 -5.42
C ALA A 16 27.01 -10.78 -4.74
N MET A 17 26.09 -11.37 -3.96
CA MET A 17 24.95 -10.66 -3.36
C MET A 17 25.33 -9.90 -2.07
N LYS A 18 25.02 -8.59 -1.99
CA LYS A 18 25.35 -7.74 -0.83
C LYS A 18 24.22 -7.63 0.19
N THR A 19 22.98 -7.95 -0.19
CA THR A 19 21.80 -7.90 0.69
C THR A 19 21.86 -9.00 1.75
N PRO A 20 21.90 -8.68 3.06
CA PRO A 20 21.87 -9.69 4.10
C PRO A 20 20.47 -10.30 4.25
N VAL A 21 20.37 -11.62 4.11
CA VAL A 21 19.17 -12.43 4.45
C VAL A 21 19.41 -13.12 5.78
N LYS A 22 18.37 -13.21 6.63
CA LYS A 22 18.37 -14.07 7.83
C LYS A 22 17.01 -14.73 8.04
N ILE A 23 17.00 -16.04 8.31
CA ILE A 23 15.86 -16.70 8.93
C ILE A 23 15.93 -16.46 10.44
N LEU A 24 14.78 -16.25 11.07
CA LEU A 24 14.61 -16.11 12.52
C LEU A 24 13.37 -16.92 12.93
N ARG A 25 13.49 -17.69 14.02
CA ARG A 25 12.37 -18.46 14.58
C ARG A 25 11.14 -17.57 14.86
N GLU A 26 11.37 -16.46 15.55
CA GLU A 26 10.37 -15.46 15.97
C GLU A 26 10.89 -14.03 15.71
N THR A 27 9.99 -13.05 15.64
CA THR A 27 10.28 -11.61 15.54
C THR A 27 10.86 -11.14 16.87
N PRO A 28 12.13 -10.66 16.91
CA PRO A 28 12.72 -10.20 18.16
C PRO A 28 11.96 -8.99 18.73
N LEU A 29 11.67 -9.01 20.04
CA LEU A 29 10.87 -8.01 20.79
C LEU A 29 10.98 -6.55 20.29
N LYS A 30 12.20 -6.08 20.00
CA LYS A 30 12.49 -4.72 19.47
C LYS A 30 11.90 -4.38 18.07
N TYR A 31 11.29 -5.35 17.41
CA TYR A 31 10.59 -5.25 16.10
C TYR A 31 9.13 -5.73 16.15
N GLN A 32 8.65 -6.14 17.33
CA GLN A 32 7.24 -6.39 17.58
C GLN A 32 6.51 -5.04 17.75
N THR A 33 5.23 -5.01 17.38
CA THR A 33 4.30 -3.92 17.68
C THR A 33 3.50 -4.25 18.95
N SER A 34 2.83 -3.26 19.53
CA SER A 34 1.94 -3.51 20.68
C SER A 34 0.75 -4.43 20.35
N ASP A 35 0.41 -4.60 19.06
CA ASP A 35 -0.62 -5.52 18.57
C ASP A 35 -0.07 -6.88 18.07
N HIS A 36 1.21 -7.18 18.32
CA HIS A 36 1.76 -8.51 18.13
C HIS A 36 1.15 -9.48 19.15
N ILE A 37 0.68 -10.64 18.69
CA ILE A 37 0.06 -11.69 19.51
C ILE A 37 1.12 -12.73 19.85
N ASN A 38 1.38 -12.94 21.15
CA ASN A 38 2.40 -13.87 21.63
C ASN A 38 1.96 -15.34 21.53
N ASN A 39 0.69 -15.63 21.84
CA ASN A 39 0.12 -16.99 21.84
C ASN A 39 -0.59 -17.37 20.53
N LEU A 40 -0.31 -16.70 19.41
CA LEU A 40 -1.08 -16.83 18.16
C LEU A 40 -1.19 -18.28 17.64
N GLN A 41 -0.11 -19.05 17.76
CA GLN A 41 -0.07 -20.45 17.31
C GLN A 41 -0.84 -21.38 18.25
N GLU A 42 -0.75 -21.15 19.56
CA GLU A 42 -1.48 -21.91 20.59
C GLU A 42 -2.99 -21.70 20.45
N GLU A 43 -3.44 -20.45 20.35
CA GLU A 43 -4.86 -20.11 20.13
C GLU A 43 -5.38 -20.68 18.80
N LYS A 44 -4.56 -20.69 17.75
CA LYS A 44 -4.90 -21.31 16.47
C LYS A 44 -5.12 -22.81 16.60
N GLU A 45 -4.20 -23.52 17.25
CA GLU A 45 -4.33 -24.95 17.44
C GLU A 45 -5.51 -25.31 18.35
N ASN A 46 -5.75 -24.52 19.41
CA ASN A 46 -6.89 -24.69 20.29
C ASN A 46 -8.24 -24.48 19.56
N PHE A 47 -8.33 -23.45 18.72
CA PHE A 47 -9.53 -23.20 17.92
C PHE A 47 -9.73 -24.25 16.82
N LEU A 48 -8.70 -24.59 16.04
CA LEU A 48 -8.82 -25.51 14.91
C LEU A 48 -8.97 -26.99 15.32
N LYS A 49 -8.46 -27.41 16.48
CA LYS A 49 -8.58 -28.79 16.99
C LYS A 49 -9.82 -29.01 17.86
N PHE A 50 -10.22 -28.01 18.65
CA PHE A 50 -11.25 -28.17 19.69
C PHE A 50 -12.43 -27.18 19.59
N GLY A 51 -12.39 -26.22 18.65
CA GLY A 51 -13.42 -25.17 18.52
C GLY A 51 -13.37 -24.09 19.61
N ASN A 52 -12.32 -24.06 20.44
CA ASN A 52 -12.19 -23.12 21.56
C ASN A 52 -12.04 -21.68 21.07
N VAL A 53 -12.95 -20.79 21.47
CA VAL A 53 -12.91 -19.36 21.10
C VAL A 53 -11.64 -18.71 21.66
N PRO A 54 -10.83 -18.02 20.84
CA PRO A 54 -9.47 -17.67 21.22
C PRO A 54 -9.37 -16.45 22.15
N ARG A 55 -8.28 -16.43 22.94
CA ARG A 55 -7.95 -15.42 23.94
C ARG A 55 -6.52 -14.88 23.73
N PHE A 56 -6.41 -13.87 22.86
CA PHE A 56 -5.11 -13.35 22.44
C PHE A 56 -4.38 -12.58 23.55
N GLN A 57 -3.13 -12.98 23.81
CA GLN A 57 -2.17 -12.29 24.66
C GLN A 57 -1.22 -11.46 23.80
N PHE A 58 -1.00 -10.19 24.14
CA PHE A 58 -0.25 -9.25 23.31
C PHE A 58 1.07 -8.80 23.92
N ALA A 59 1.99 -8.31 23.08
CA ALA A 59 3.30 -7.78 23.49
C ALA A 59 3.26 -6.39 24.18
N GLY A 60 2.10 -5.72 24.22
CA GLY A 60 1.89 -4.45 24.92
C GLY A 60 0.57 -4.42 25.68
N ALA A 61 0.33 -3.36 26.47
CA ALA A 61 -0.94 -3.17 27.19
C ALA A 61 -2.14 -3.04 26.23
N VAL A 62 -3.30 -3.58 26.64
CA VAL A 62 -4.43 -3.90 25.75
C VAL A 62 -5.76 -3.38 26.31
N ASP A 63 -5.82 -2.10 26.69
CA ASP A 63 -7.03 -1.54 27.32
C ASP A 63 -8.29 -1.75 26.45
N TRP A 64 -8.15 -1.60 25.11
CA TRP A 64 -8.77 -2.41 24.06
C TRP A 64 -8.12 -2.04 22.70
N LEU A 65 -8.03 -2.97 21.72
CA LEU A 65 -7.05 -2.83 20.62
C LEU A 65 -7.51 -2.03 19.38
N GLY A 66 -8.57 -1.23 19.52
CA GLY A 66 -8.96 -0.24 18.51
C GLY A 66 -10.33 0.36 18.75
N THR A 67 -11.27 -0.46 19.18
CA THR A 67 -12.73 -0.29 19.28
C THR A 67 -13.29 1.15 19.28
N ASN A 68 -12.82 2.07 20.15
CA ASN A 68 -13.30 3.47 20.18
C ASN A 68 -12.39 4.50 19.46
N LYS A 69 -11.66 4.09 18.41
CA LYS A 69 -10.79 4.96 17.60
C LYS A 69 -11.37 5.09 16.19
N LYS A 70 -11.51 6.31 15.67
CA LYS A 70 -12.01 6.55 14.29
C LYS A 70 -11.25 5.75 13.20
N ASN A 71 -9.98 5.41 13.44
CA ASN A 71 -9.16 4.64 12.51
C ASN A 71 -9.45 3.11 12.51
N SER A 72 -10.28 2.58 13.43
CA SER A 72 -10.70 1.16 13.50
C SER A 72 -12.18 0.95 13.23
N GLU A 73 -12.97 2.03 13.19
CA GLU A 73 -14.39 2.04 12.76
C GLU A 73 -14.56 1.25 11.46
N ILE A 74 -15.53 0.32 11.45
CA ILE A 74 -15.88 -0.50 10.30
C ILE A 74 -16.76 0.32 9.36
N ARG A 75 -16.40 0.33 8.08
CA ARG A 75 -17.08 1.05 6.99
C ARG A 75 -17.81 0.09 6.07
N PHE A 76 -18.83 0.58 5.38
CA PHE A 76 -19.66 -0.22 4.47
C PHE A 76 -19.78 0.42 3.06
N ASP A 77 -19.13 1.57 2.84
CA ASP A 77 -19.16 2.38 1.61
C ASP A 77 -18.85 1.60 0.33
N PHE A 78 -18.03 0.54 0.43
CA PHE A 78 -17.67 -0.34 -0.69
C PHE A 78 -18.02 -1.82 -0.44
N TYR A 79 -18.99 -2.09 0.45
CA TYR A 79 -19.40 -3.45 0.79
C TYR A 79 -19.92 -4.23 -0.42
N GLN A 80 -20.65 -3.57 -1.32
CA GLN A 80 -21.20 -4.20 -2.52
C GLN A 80 -20.10 -4.51 -3.56
N GLU A 81 -19.15 -3.59 -3.79
CA GLU A 81 -17.99 -3.86 -4.64
C GLU A 81 -17.10 -4.98 -4.07
N ALA A 82 -16.89 -5.00 -2.75
CA ALA A 82 -16.16 -6.08 -2.09
C ALA A 82 -16.86 -7.43 -2.30
N ARG A 83 -18.16 -7.49 -2.00
CA ARG A 83 -18.98 -8.70 -2.17
C ARG A 83 -18.98 -9.18 -3.63
N TYR A 84 -19.18 -8.29 -4.60
CA TYR A 84 -19.15 -8.61 -6.03
C TYR A 84 -17.84 -9.29 -6.44
N ILE A 85 -16.70 -8.82 -5.94
CA ILE A 85 -15.38 -9.39 -6.23
C ILE A 85 -15.23 -10.80 -5.62
N LEU A 86 -15.77 -11.04 -4.42
CA LEU A 86 -15.74 -12.35 -3.78
C LEU A 86 -16.65 -13.37 -4.48
N GLU A 87 -17.89 -12.98 -4.76
CA GLU A 87 -18.84 -13.81 -5.52
C GLU A 87 -18.27 -14.10 -6.92
N ARG A 88 -17.72 -13.11 -7.61
CA ARG A 88 -17.09 -13.30 -8.93
C ARG A 88 -15.87 -14.22 -8.90
N VAL A 89 -15.10 -14.27 -7.81
CA VAL A 89 -14.00 -15.23 -7.68
C VAL A 89 -14.53 -16.64 -7.42
N ARG A 90 -15.47 -16.82 -6.48
CA ARG A 90 -16.14 -18.11 -6.23
C ARG A 90 -16.75 -18.67 -7.52
N ASP A 91 -17.46 -17.85 -8.28
CA ASP A 91 -18.21 -18.27 -9.47
C ASP A 91 -17.31 -18.57 -10.69
N VAL A 92 -16.02 -18.19 -10.66
CA VAL A 92 -15.06 -18.43 -11.76
C VAL A 92 -14.00 -19.47 -11.39
N TYR A 93 -13.59 -19.54 -10.12
CA TYR A 93 -12.49 -20.41 -9.65
C TYR A 93 -12.95 -21.51 -8.68
N GLY A 94 -14.20 -21.47 -8.20
CA GLY A 94 -14.72 -22.35 -7.15
C GLY A 94 -14.45 -21.79 -5.75
N SER A 95 -13.20 -21.46 -5.43
CA SER A 95 -12.82 -20.85 -4.15
C SER A 95 -11.64 -19.86 -4.29
N GLY A 96 -11.33 -19.19 -3.19
CA GLY A 96 -10.15 -18.35 -3.06
C GLY A 96 -8.82 -19.12 -3.10
N ASP A 97 -8.85 -20.41 -2.74
CA ASP A 97 -7.69 -21.29 -2.68
C ASP A 97 -7.13 -21.55 -4.09
N THR A 98 -8.00 -22.02 -5.00
CA THR A 98 -7.72 -22.22 -6.43
C THR A 98 -7.47 -20.91 -7.16
N PHE A 99 -8.11 -19.82 -6.73
CA PHE A 99 -7.77 -18.48 -7.20
C PHE A 99 -6.32 -18.10 -6.85
N PHE A 100 -5.77 -18.50 -5.69
CA PHE A 100 -4.36 -18.23 -5.38
C PHE A 100 -3.40 -19.01 -6.28
N ASP A 101 -3.73 -20.24 -6.65
CA ASP A 101 -2.97 -20.99 -7.65
C ASP A 101 -3.02 -20.27 -9.01
N ALA A 102 -4.22 -19.92 -9.48
CA ALA A 102 -4.42 -19.24 -10.77
C ALA A 102 -3.82 -17.82 -10.84
N ALA A 103 -3.82 -17.06 -9.75
CA ALA A 103 -3.33 -15.68 -9.71
C ALA A 103 -1.82 -15.57 -9.50
N PHE A 104 -1.23 -16.49 -8.72
CA PHE A 104 0.13 -16.37 -8.20
C PHE A 104 1.07 -17.54 -8.52
N GLY A 105 0.60 -18.60 -9.19
CA GLY A 105 1.40 -19.78 -9.56
C GLY A 105 1.53 -20.80 -8.43
N GLU A 106 2.33 -21.85 -8.65
CA GLU A 106 2.51 -22.93 -7.68
C GLU A 106 3.24 -22.47 -6.41
N LYS A 107 3.14 -23.25 -5.33
CA LYS A 107 3.81 -22.96 -4.05
C LYS A 107 5.32 -23.22 -4.17
N ILE A 108 6.14 -22.30 -3.67
CA ILE A 108 7.61 -22.38 -3.76
C ILE A 108 8.27 -22.52 -2.39
N SER A 109 9.47 -23.12 -2.36
CA SER A 109 10.28 -23.23 -1.14
C SER A 109 10.79 -21.88 -0.64
N LEU A 110 11.17 -21.83 0.64
CA LEU A 110 11.76 -20.65 1.27
C LEU A 110 13.08 -20.23 0.62
N SER A 111 13.84 -21.20 0.07
CA SER A 111 15.07 -20.95 -0.69
C SER A 111 14.77 -20.26 -2.03
N GLN A 112 13.86 -20.82 -2.84
CA GLN A 112 13.39 -20.20 -4.09
C GLN A 112 12.84 -18.79 -3.85
N ALA A 113 11.97 -18.61 -2.84
CA ALA A 113 11.44 -17.31 -2.47
C ALA A 113 12.55 -16.31 -2.10
N SER A 114 13.55 -16.74 -1.31
CA SER A 114 14.71 -15.90 -0.96
C SER A 114 15.54 -15.50 -2.18
N GLN A 115 15.76 -16.44 -3.12
CA GLN A 115 16.44 -16.18 -4.37
C GLN A 115 15.69 -15.15 -5.23
N THR A 116 14.36 -15.26 -5.34
CA THR A 116 13.53 -14.28 -6.07
C THR A 116 13.57 -12.89 -5.43
N VAL A 117 13.56 -12.79 -4.09
CA VAL A 117 13.71 -11.51 -3.37
C VAL A 117 15.08 -10.86 -3.67
N LEU A 118 16.16 -11.63 -3.65
CA LEU A 118 17.50 -11.15 -3.99
C LEU A 118 17.62 -10.73 -5.47
N GLN A 119 17.04 -11.52 -6.39
CA GLN A 119 17.02 -11.20 -7.82
C GLN A 119 16.18 -9.94 -8.12
N TYR A 120 15.06 -9.73 -7.40
CA TYR A 120 14.27 -8.51 -7.48
C TYR A 120 15.11 -7.29 -7.04
N LEU A 121 15.84 -7.40 -5.92
CA LEU A 121 16.72 -6.33 -5.44
C LEU A 121 17.89 -6.04 -6.41
N LYS A 122 18.57 -7.07 -6.91
CA LYS A 122 19.68 -6.94 -7.89
C LYS A 122 19.20 -6.29 -9.19
N SER A 123 18.10 -6.76 -9.76
CA SER A 123 17.53 -6.22 -11.01
C SER A 123 17.02 -4.78 -10.89
N HIS A 124 16.54 -4.35 -9.71
CA HIS A 124 16.13 -2.97 -9.45
C HIS A 124 17.29 -2.03 -9.05
N GLY A 125 18.54 -2.52 -8.96
CA GLY A 125 19.67 -1.72 -8.50
C GLY A 125 19.60 -1.36 -7.00
N LEU A 126 18.98 -2.23 -6.20
CA LEU A 126 18.72 -2.06 -4.76
C LEU A 126 19.51 -3.03 -3.87
N ASP A 127 20.38 -3.87 -4.43
CA ASP A 127 21.20 -4.80 -3.64
C ASP A 127 22.05 -4.07 -2.58
N GLY A 128 22.05 -4.59 -1.36
CA GLY A 128 22.66 -3.97 -0.18
C GLY A 128 21.89 -2.77 0.42
N SER A 129 20.82 -2.29 -0.21
CA SER A 129 20.05 -1.11 0.27
C SER A 129 19.14 -1.39 1.48
N LEU A 130 18.88 -2.67 1.77
CA LEU A 130 18.06 -3.12 2.90
C LEU A 130 18.54 -4.48 3.42
N ARG A 131 17.91 -4.97 4.50
CA ARG A 131 18.09 -6.33 5.04
C ARG A 131 16.80 -7.12 4.92
N VAL A 132 16.89 -8.42 4.66
CA VAL A 132 15.73 -9.32 4.57
C VAL A 132 15.70 -10.24 5.79
N TYR A 133 14.53 -10.34 6.42
CA TYR A 133 14.27 -11.20 7.57
C TYR A 133 13.06 -12.10 7.31
N TRP A 134 13.24 -13.41 7.43
CA TRP A 134 12.17 -14.40 7.35
C TRP A 134 11.78 -14.88 8.74
N THR A 135 10.50 -14.92 9.08
CA THR A 135 10.06 -15.39 10.41
C THR A 135 8.62 -15.91 10.45
N SER A 136 8.24 -16.56 11.55
CA SER A 136 7.03 -17.39 11.66
C SER A 136 5.81 -16.62 12.17
N ASP A 137 6.02 -15.55 12.93
CA ASP A 137 5.07 -14.95 13.88
C ASP A 137 4.49 -13.60 13.42
N LEU A 138 4.62 -13.27 12.13
CA LEU A 138 4.03 -12.05 11.58
C LEU A 138 2.50 -12.18 11.46
N ASN A 139 1.79 -11.12 11.88
CA ASN A 139 0.35 -10.92 11.63
C ASN A 139 0.02 -10.62 10.14
N CYS A 140 1.03 -10.64 9.26
CA CYS A 140 1.02 -10.18 7.88
C CYS A 140 2.01 -10.97 7.03
N SER A 141 1.82 -10.97 5.70
CA SER A 141 2.74 -11.65 4.77
C SER A 141 4.10 -10.95 4.64
N GLY A 142 4.12 -9.62 4.77
CA GLY A 142 5.31 -8.80 4.81
C GLY A 142 5.15 -7.58 5.73
N LYS A 143 6.26 -6.92 6.06
CA LYS A 143 6.30 -5.53 6.56
C LYS A 143 7.65 -4.86 6.24
N MET A 144 7.61 -3.70 5.58
CA MET A 144 8.75 -2.80 5.40
C MET A 144 8.96 -1.88 6.60
N LEU A 145 10.05 -2.05 7.34
CA LEU A 145 10.45 -1.19 8.46
C LEU A 145 11.68 -0.35 8.12
N TRP A 146 11.83 0.82 8.76
CA TRP A 146 13.08 1.59 8.74
C TRP A 146 13.48 2.10 10.12
N GLN A 147 14.78 2.27 10.32
CA GLN A 147 15.41 2.86 11.49
C GLN A 147 16.36 3.97 11.06
N GLY A 148 16.51 5.03 11.85
CA GLY A 148 17.38 6.16 11.52
C GLY A 148 17.26 7.31 12.53
N PRO A 149 17.94 8.44 12.27
CA PRO A 149 17.89 9.60 13.16
C PRO A 149 16.51 10.27 13.16
N ASN A 150 16.29 11.14 14.15
CA ASN A 150 15.04 11.88 14.31
C ASN A 150 14.68 12.67 13.04
N VAL A 151 13.43 12.51 12.58
CA VAL A 151 12.86 13.12 11.37
C VAL A 151 13.19 14.61 11.22
N ARG A 152 13.24 15.37 12.31
CA ARG A 152 13.59 16.81 12.28
C ARG A 152 14.94 17.09 11.60
N TYR A 153 15.95 16.26 11.84
CA TYR A 153 17.31 16.44 11.30
C TYR A 153 17.49 16.01 9.84
N ASN A 154 16.45 15.41 9.23
CA ASN A 154 16.44 14.75 7.92
C ASN A 154 17.81 14.35 7.34
N ARG A 155 18.30 13.18 7.76
CA ARG A 155 19.46 12.50 7.19
C ARG A 155 19.03 11.20 6.51
N PRO A 156 18.76 11.19 5.18
CA PRO A 156 18.39 10.00 4.42
C PRO A 156 19.48 8.92 4.43
N GLU A 157 20.75 9.33 4.37
CA GLU A 157 21.94 8.48 4.33
C GLU A 157 22.14 7.65 5.61
N ALA A 158 21.63 8.13 6.74
CA ALA A 158 21.70 7.45 8.03
C ALA A 158 20.53 6.49 8.29
N ARG A 159 19.65 6.25 7.30
CA ARG A 159 18.51 5.34 7.43
C ARG A 159 18.87 3.93 6.99
N LYS A 160 18.40 2.95 7.76
CA LYS A 160 18.58 1.51 7.52
C LYS A 160 17.20 0.87 7.38
N PHE A 161 16.95 0.22 6.26
CA PHE A 161 15.69 -0.43 5.95
C PHE A 161 15.79 -1.94 6.21
N SER A 162 14.67 -2.54 6.61
CA SER A 162 14.54 -3.98 6.81
C SER A 162 13.18 -4.46 6.33
N LEU A 163 13.20 -5.35 5.34
CA LEU A 163 12.06 -6.14 4.89
C LEU A 163 11.90 -7.34 5.82
N TRP A 164 10.70 -7.54 6.35
CA TRP A 164 10.34 -8.72 7.13
C TRP A 164 9.25 -9.49 6.36
N LEU A 165 9.38 -10.81 6.26
CA LEU A 165 8.51 -11.68 5.48
C LEU A 165 8.09 -12.91 6.30
N LYS A 166 6.85 -13.37 6.10
CA LYS A 166 6.34 -14.56 6.80
C LYS A 166 6.81 -15.83 6.09
N LYS A 167 7.47 -16.74 6.81
CA LYS A 167 8.06 -17.97 6.26
C LYS A 167 7.11 -19.18 6.20
N SER A 168 5.99 -19.15 6.91
CA SER A 168 5.04 -20.28 6.96
C SER A 168 4.04 -20.26 5.80
N SER A 169 3.40 -21.40 5.55
CA SER A 169 2.36 -21.62 4.54
C SER A 169 1.18 -20.65 4.59
N GLU A 170 0.91 -20.03 5.75
CA GLU A 170 -0.01 -18.90 5.89
C GLU A 170 0.33 -17.73 4.96
N ASN A 171 1.55 -17.63 4.45
CA ASN A 171 1.91 -16.62 3.47
C ASN A 171 1.48 -17.04 2.05
N VAL A 172 0.27 -16.67 1.65
CA VAL A 172 -0.30 -16.83 0.30
C VAL A 172 0.60 -16.39 -0.86
N TYR A 173 1.61 -15.55 -0.61
CA TYR A 173 2.58 -15.09 -1.59
C TYR A 173 3.86 -15.94 -1.66
N LEU A 174 3.99 -17.04 -0.93
CA LEU A 174 5.04 -18.06 -1.14
C LEU A 174 4.71 -18.92 -2.37
N ARG A 175 4.59 -18.24 -3.51
CA ARG A 175 4.25 -18.77 -4.83
C ARG A 175 5.08 -18.09 -5.91
N GLU A 176 5.26 -18.76 -7.05
CA GLU A 176 6.17 -18.35 -8.14
C GLU A 176 6.04 -16.88 -8.55
N HIS A 177 4.81 -16.42 -8.80
CA HIS A 177 4.51 -15.03 -9.12
C HIS A 177 4.09 -14.24 -7.88
N GLY A 178 3.55 -14.92 -6.86
CA GLY A 178 3.14 -14.33 -5.59
C GLY A 178 4.27 -13.58 -4.88
N ILE A 179 5.49 -14.14 -4.84
CA ILE A 179 6.60 -13.50 -4.11
C ILE A 179 7.04 -12.20 -4.79
N LYS A 180 7.01 -12.16 -6.13
CA LYS A 180 7.25 -10.95 -6.93
C LYS A 180 6.16 -9.90 -6.68
N SER A 181 4.89 -10.30 -6.65
CA SER A 181 3.76 -9.45 -6.28
C SER A 181 3.89 -8.85 -4.87
N LEU A 182 4.45 -9.60 -3.91
CA LEU A 182 4.77 -9.08 -2.58
C LEU A 182 6.00 -8.14 -2.58
N MET A 183 6.94 -8.30 -3.51
CA MET A 183 8.04 -7.34 -3.68
C MET A 183 7.57 -6.03 -4.32
N ASP A 184 6.65 -6.06 -5.28
CA ASP A 184 6.03 -4.85 -5.84
C ASP A 184 5.21 -4.07 -4.78
N HIS A 185 4.67 -4.77 -3.79
CA HIS A 185 4.07 -4.20 -2.58
C HIS A 185 5.14 -3.56 -1.67
N GLU A 186 5.98 -4.37 -1.02
CA GLU A 186 6.87 -3.93 0.06
C GLU A 186 8.06 -3.08 -0.44
N ILE A 187 8.68 -3.50 -1.54
CA ILE A 187 9.84 -2.80 -2.11
C ILE A 187 9.37 -1.77 -3.14
N GLY A 188 8.62 -2.23 -4.15
CA GLY A 188 8.12 -1.44 -5.25
C GLY A 188 7.19 -0.29 -4.84
N THR A 189 6.52 -0.41 -3.68
CA THR A 189 5.69 0.66 -3.13
C THR A 189 6.31 1.25 -1.86
N HIS A 190 6.30 0.55 -0.73
CA HIS A 190 6.62 1.17 0.57
C HIS A 190 8.07 1.62 0.73
N PHE A 191 9.05 0.78 0.36
CA PHE A 191 10.48 1.13 0.46
C PHE A 191 10.84 2.32 -0.43
N LEU A 192 10.48 2.27 -1.72
CA LEU A 192 10.79 3.33 -2.67
C LEU A 192 10.11 4.65 -2.29
N ARG A 193 8.82 4.62 -1.90
CA ARG A 193 8.11 5.83 -1.44
C ARG A 193 8.70 6.37 -0.14
N ALA A 194 9.09 5.53 0.81
CA ALA A 194 9.72 5.98 2.06
C ALA A 194 11.16 6.51 1.86
N THR A 195 11.90 5.97 0.89
CA THR A 195 13.21 6.50 0.47
C THR A 195 13.03 7.87 -0.19
N ASN A 196 12.17 7.96 -1.20
CA ASN A 196 11.92 9.19 -1.95
C ASN A 196 11.36 10.30 -1.05
N ASP A 197 10.41 10.01 -0.16
CA ASP A 197 9.84 10.96 0.80
C ASP A 197 10.93 11.60 1.67
N GLY A 198 11.98 10.83 1.99
CA GLY A 198 13.13 11.29 2.74
C GLY A 198 13.94 12.38 2.04
N LEU A 199 13.95 12.40 0.72
CA LEU A 199 14.69 13.39 -0.07
C LEU A 199 13.95 14.74 -0.14
N GLN A 200 12.68 14.81 0.26
CA GLN A 200 11.79 15.94 -0.03
C GLN A 200 11.83 17.08 1.00
N PRO A 201 11.56 18.34 0.60
CA PRO A 201 11.54 19.50 1.51
C PRO A 201 10.58 19.37 2.70
N TRP A 202 9.50 18.60 2.54
CA TRP A 202 8.47 18.41 3.56
C TRP A 202 8.78 17.34 4.61
N TYR A 203 9.86 16.57 4.48
CA TYR A 203 10.11 15.41 5.35
C TYR A 203 10.17 15.79 6.85
N SER A 204 10.94 16.83 7.19
CA SER A 204 11.07 17.31 8.58
C SER A 204 9.82 17.97 9.14
N ASN A 205 8.95 18.53 8.29
CA ASN A 205 7.76 19.30 8.68
C ASN A 205 6.73 19.32 7.54
N ARG A 206 5.84 18.33 7.50
CA ARG A 206 4.74 18.24 6.52
C ARG A 206 3.70 19.34 6.67
N ASN A 207 3.44 19.79 7.91
CA ASN A 207 2.43 20.80 8.21
C ASN A 207 2.75 22.13 7.50
N LYS A 208 4.03 22.51 7.38
CA LYS A 208 4.46 23.70 6.62
C LYS A 208 4.05 23.68 5.13
N PHE A 209 3.79 22.50 4.57
CA PHE A 209 3.38 22.31 3.17
C PHE A 209 1.90 21.92 3.04
N ASN A 210 1.11 22.02 4.12
CA ASN A 210 -0.28 21.57 4.19
C ASN A 210 -0.47 20.12 3.74
N LEU A 211 0.47 19.23 4.08
CA LEU A 211 0.42 17.79 3.77
C LEU A 211 -0.01 16.97 4.97
N ARG A 212 -0.85 15.96 4.76
CA ARG A 212 -1.29 15.06 5.83
C ARG A 212 -0.13 14.23 6.39
N SER A 213 -0.26 13.84 7.65
CA SER A 213 0.59 12.82 8.25
C SER A 213 0.39 11.49 7.52
N PRO A 214 1.46 10.75 7.12
CA PRO A 214 1.35 9.39 6.58
C PRO A 214 0.73 8.38 7.56
N ARG A 215 0.55 8.76 8.84
CA ARG A 215 -0.12 7.96 9.87
C ARG A 215 -1.61 8.31 10.04
N SER A 216 -2.12 9.30 9.30
CA SER A 216 -3.56 9.56 9.20
C SER A 216 -4.27 8.43 8.48
N TYR A 217 -5.59 8.28 8.69
CA TYR A 217 -6.35 7.22 8.02
C TYR A 217 -6.28 7.36 6.49
N THR A 218 -6.57 8.54 5.94
CA THR A 218 -6.43 8.85 4.50
C THR A 218 -5.02 8.60 3.96
N GLY A 219 -3.98 8.86 4.76
CA GLY A 219 -2.59 8.58 4.41
C GLY A 219 -2.29 7.08 4.34
N ARG A 220 -2.87 6.27 5.23
CA ARG A 220 -2.81 4.80 5.17
C ARG A 220 -3.60 4.29 3.96
N VAL A 221 -4.85 4.71 3.77
CA VAL A 221 -5.71 4.34 2.65
C VAL A 221 -4.99 4.52 1.30
N ASN A 222 -4.40 5.68 1.03
CA ASN A 222 -3.64 5.90 -0.22
C ASN A 222 -2.36 5.06 -0.33
N GLU A 223 -1.70 4.74 0.78
CA GLU A 223 -0.42 4.01 0.79
C GLU A 223 -0.61 2.50 0.64
N GLU A 224 -1.50 1.91 1.44
CA GLU A 224 -1.82 0.47 1.43
C GLU A 224 -2.65 0.10 0.19
N GLY A 225 -3.53 0.99 -0.27
CA GLY A 225 -4.31 0.79 -1.50
C GLY A 225 -3.47 0.86 -2.77
N LEU A 226 -2.50 1.76 -2.85
CA LEU A 226 -1.51 1.77 -3.94
C LEU A 226 -0.67 0.48 -3.92
N ALA A 227 -0.26 0.02 -2.74
CA ALA A 227 0.50 -1.21 -2.59
C ALA A 227 -0.33 -2.44 -3.01
N ALA A 228 -1.62 -2.49 -2.64
CA ALA A 228 -2.55 -3.55 -3.06
C ALA A 228 -2.77 -3.60 -4.58
N ILE A 229 -2.89 -2.44 -5.25
CA ILE A 229 -2.92 -2.36 -6.73
C ILE A 229 -1.62 -2.94 -7.31
N ASN A 230 -0.47 -2.53 -6.77
CA ASN A 230 0.84 -2.96 -7.28
C ASN A 230 1.10 -4.45 -7.09
N THR A 231 0.54 -5.09 -6.04
CA THR A 231 0.53 -6.56 -5.89
C THR A 231 -0.14 -7.25 -7.10
N ILE A 232 -1.23 -6.69 -7.60
CA ILE A 232 -2.03 -7.28 -8.70
C ILE A 232 -1.49 -6.87 -10.08
N TYR A 233 -0.66 -5.83 -10.16
CA TYR A 233 -0.04 -5.38 -11.40
C TYR A 233 0.76 -6.48 -12.12
N GLN A 234 1.44 -7.38 -11.40
CA GLN A 234 2.15 -8.53 -11.97
C GLN A 234 1.45 -9.89 -11.79
N ALA A 235 0.35 -9.98 -11.02
CA ALA A 235 -0.42 -11.22 -10.88
C ALA A 235 -1.07 -11.63 -12.22
N GLN A 236 -1.27 -12.94 -12.44
CA GLN A 236 -1.87 -13.43 -13.69
C GLN A 236 -3.37 -13.08 -13.77
N VAL A 237 -4.06 -13.08 -12.63
CA VAL A 237 -5.48 -12.70 -12.53
C VAL A 237 -5.60 -11.29 -11.92
N LYS A 238 -6.35 -10.41 -12.58
CA LYS A 238 -6.46 -8.98 -12.22
C LYS A 238 -7.55 -8.68 -11.17
N MET A 239 -7.74 -9.55 -10.17
CA MET A 239 -8.79 -9.42 -9.14
C MET A 239 -8.26 -8.95 -7.78
N LEU A 240 -9.00 -8.04 -7.13
CA LEU A 240 -8.75 -7.48 -5.79
C LEU A 240 -9.23 -8.40 -4.65
N PHE A 241 -9.18 -9.72 -4.85
CA PHE A 241 -9.79 -10.71 -3.95
C PHE A 241 -9.35 -10.56 -2.48
N LEU A 242 -8.04 -10.46 -2.20
CA LEU A 242 -7.54 -10.34 -0.83
C LEU A 242 -7.94 -9.02 -0.14
N PRO A 243 -7.77 -7.84 -0.76
CA PRO A 243 -8.33 -6.59 -0.24
C PRO A 243 -9.85 -6.65 -0.03
N ALA A 244 -10.62 -7.15 -1.00
CA ALA A 244 -12.07 -7.28 -0.90
C ALA A 244 -12.48 -8.22 0.25
N LEU A 245 -11.75 -9.32 0.45
CA LEU A 245 -12.01 -10.28 1.52
C LEU A 245 -11.71 -9.69 2.90
N LEU A 246 -10.61 -8.93 3.05
CA LEU A 246 -10.32 -8.18 4.28
C LEU A 246 -11.43 -7.16 4.56
N TYR A 247 -11.92 -6.46 3.53
CA TYR A 247 -12.99 -5.47 3.68
C TYR A 247 -14.31 -6.12 4.10
N TYR A 248 -14.72 -7.17 3.40
CA TYR A 248 -15.93 -7.94 3.68
C TYR A 248 -15.89 -8.64 5.04
N THR A 249 -14.75 -9.22 5.43
CA THR A 249 -14.59 -9.87 6.75
C THR A 249 -14.73 -8.86 7.89
N ALA A 250 -14.21 -7.63 7.72
CA ALA A 250 -14.43 -6.55 8.67
C ALA A 250 -15.92 -6.18 8.76
N CYS A 251 -16.61 -6.05 7.62
CA CYS A 251 -18.07 -5.80 7.59
C CYS A 251 -18.86 -6.90 8.32
N MET A 252 -18.69 -8.17 7.93
CA MET A 252 -19.42 -9.29 8.52
C MET A 252 -19.12 -9.51 10.01
N SER A 253 -17.99 -9.01 10.52
CA SER A 253 -17.66 -9.11 11.94
C SER A 253 -18.63 -8.35 12.86
N THR A 254 -19.40 -7.37 12.35
CA THR A 254 -20.43 -6.67 13.14
C THR A 254 -21.61 -7.56 13.53
N GLU A 255 -21.92 -8.59 12.74
CA GLU A 255 -23.11 -9.44 12.93
C GLU A 255 -22.78 -10.86 13.43
N MET A 256 -21.51 -11.26 13.45
CA MET A 256 -21.07 -12.65 13.70
C MET A 256 -19.98 -12.72 14.77
N SER A 257 -20.00 -13.73 15.64
CA SER A 257 -18.89 -14.07 16.54
C SER A 257 -17.63 -14.55 15.79
N PHE A 258 -16.52 -14.79 16.48
CA PHE A 258 -15.32 -15.38 15.86
C PHE A 258 -15.61 -16.73 15.17
N LYS A 259 -16.40 -17.61 15.81
CA LYS A 259 -16.72 -18.93 15.26
C LYS A 259 -17.62 -18.83 14.03
N GLU A 260 -18.73 -18.10 14.14
CA GLU A 260 -19.67 -17.93 13.03
C GLU A 260 -19.01 -17.26 11.82
N LEU A 261 -18.13 -16.27 12.04
CA LEU A 261 -17.38 -15.64 10.96
C LEU A 261 -16.37 -16.60 10.30
N PHE A 262 -15.74 -17.49 11.07
CA PHE A 262 -14.84 -18.53 10.54
C PHE A 262 -15.59 -19.59 9.71
N GLU A 263 -16.80 -19.94 10.13
CA GLU A 263 -17.67 -20.87 9.41
C GLU A 263 -18.26 -20.22 8.16
N HIS A 264 -18.74 -18.97 8.25
CA HIS A 264 -19.25 -18.17 7.12
C HIS A 264 -18.22 -17.99 6.01
N LEU A 265 -16.95 -17.69 6.34
CA LEU A 265 -15.89 -17.55 5.33
C LEU A 265 -15.58 -18.83 4.54
N ALA A 266 -16.10 -20.00 4.95
CA ALA A 266 -15.99 -21.24 4.16
C ALA A 266 -16.60 -21.12 2.76
N MET A 267 -17.55 -20.20 2.54
CA MET A 267 -18.13 -19.95 1.22
C MET A 267 -17.17 -19.28 0.22
N TYR A 268 -16.00 -18.79 0.69
CA TYR A 268 -15.00 -18.09 -0.13
C TYR A 268 -13.59 -18.68 -0.03
N ILE A 269 -13.21 -19.30 1.09
CA ILE A 269 -11.91 -19.96 1.27
C ILE A 269 -12.13 -21.26 2.03
N TYR A 270 -11.65 -22.38 1.50
CA TYR A 270 -11.76 -23.68 2.16
C TYR A 270 -10.65 -23.88 3.21
N ASP A 271 -9.41 -23.45 2.92
CA ASP A 271 -8.27 -23.55 3.82
C ASP A 271 -8.56 -22.93 5.21
N PRO A 272 -8.58 -23.73 6.29
CA PRO A 272 -8.82 -23.23 7.64
C PRO A 272 -7.70 -22.29 8.13
N GLU A 273 -6.45 -22.44 7.64
CA GLU A 273 -5.33 -21.57 8.01
C GLU A 273 -5.53 -20.15 7.44
N GLN A 274 -5.91 -20.04 6.17
CA GLN A 274 -6.31 -18.75 5.57
C GLN A 274 -7.56 -18.16 6.24
N ARG A 275 -8.60 -18.96 6.54
CA ARG A 275 -9.80 -18.45 7.22
C ARG A 275 -9.47 -17.90 8.61
N TRP A 276 -8.73 -18.66 9.43
CA TRP A 276 -8.23 -18.21 10.73
C TRP A 276 -7.52 -16.86 10.60
N LYS A 277 -6.59 -16.74 9.65
CA LYS A 277 -5.84 -15.51 9.37
C LYS A 277 -6.73 -14.31 9.01
N GLN A 278 -7.87 -14.50 8.33
CA GLN A 278 -8.83 -13.41 8.09
C GLN A 278 -9.58 -13.03 9.37
N VAL A 279 -10.14 -14.01 10.08
CA VAL A 279 -10.95 -13.77 11.29
C VAL A 279 -10.13 -13.11 12.40
N VAL A 280 -8.90 -13.58 12.66
CA VAL A 280 -7.96 -12.93 13.59
C VAL A 280 -7.73 -11.46 13.25
N ARG A 281 -7.69 -11.09 11.96
CA ARG A 281 -7.45 -9.70 11.55
C ARG A 281 -8.64 -8.78 11.84
N ALA A 282 -9.87 -9.26 11.69
CA ALA A 282 -11.07 -8.52 12.06
C ALA A 282 -11.36 -8.54 13.58
N LYS A 283 -11.16 -9.68 14.26
CA LYS A 283 -11.62 -9.91 15.64
C LYS A 283 -10.61 -9.61 16.75
N ARG A 284 -9.29 -9.60 16.50
CA ARG A 284 -8.27 -9.45 17.57
C ARG A 284 -8.29 -8.13 18.37
N CYS A 285 -9.19 -7.20 18.04
CA CYS A 285 -9.38 -5.96 18.79
C CYS A 285 -10.36 -6.09 19.97
N LEU A 286 -11.19 -7.13 19.99
CA LEU A 286 -12.19 -7.37 21.03
C LEU A 286 -11.54 -7.94 22.30
N SER A 287 -12.10 -7.58 23.45
CA SER A 287 -11.76 -8.18 24.75
C SER A 287 -12.24 -9.64 24.87
N ASN A 288 -13.34 -9.98 24.21
CA ASN A 288 -13.88 -11.33 24.10
C ASN A 288 -14.17 -11.64 22.62
N CYS A 289 -13.59 -12.72 22.09
CA CYS A 289 -13.80 -13.10 20.69
C CYS A 289 -15.16 -13.77 20.43
N SER A 290 -15.93 -14.14 21.46
CA SER A 290 -17.33 -14.55 21.27
C SER A 290 -18.23 -13.40 20.87
N ASP A 291 -17.85 -12.15 21.15
CA ASP A 291 -18.69 -10.98 20.90
C ASP A 291 -18.76 -10.63 19.41
N THR A 292 -19.84 -9.95 19.02
CA THR A 292 -19.95 -9.29 17.71
C THR A 292 -19.12 -7.99 17.66
N GLY A 293 -18.99 -7.40 16.48
CA GLY A 293 -18.07 -6.28 16.23
C GLY A 293 -16.66 -6.71 15.81
N GLY A 294 -15.78 -5.75 15.57
CA GLY A 294 -14.42 -6.02 15.08
C GLY A 294 -13.68 -4.73 14.71
N CYS A 295 -12.76 -4.82 13.75
CA CYS A 295 -11.91 -3.70 13.36
C CYS A 295 -11.72 -3.53 11.84
N GLY A 296 -12.02 -2.33 11.35
CA GLY A 296 -11.78 -1.88 9.98
C GLY A 296 -10.34 -1.47 9.65
N TYR A 297 -9.32 -1.84 10.44
CA TYR A 297 -7.92 -1.43 10.17
C TYR A 297 -7.44 -1.81 8.77
N ASP A 298 -7.88 -2.96 8.26
CA ASP A 298 -7.49 -3.53 6.97
C ASP A 298 -8.46 -3.17 5.82
N GLN A 299 -9.55 -2.44 6.08
CA GLN A 299 -10.41 -1.93 5.02
C GLN A 299 -9.67 -0.95 4.10
N CYS A 300 -8.65 -0.27 4.63
CA CYS A 300 -7.84 0.71 3.92
C CYS A 300 -7.12 0.17 2.67
N TYR A 301 -6.82 -1.14 2.59
CA TYR A 301 -6.26 -1.75 1.37
C TYR A 301 -7.28 -1.72 0.21
N PHE A 302 -8.55 -2.01 0.49
CA PHE A 302 -9.60 -2.02 -0.53
C PHE A 302 -10.12 -0.61 -0.83
N GLU A 303 -10.41 0.19 0.21
CA GLU A 303 -10.84 1.59 0.04
C GLU A 303 -9.87 2.38 -0.81
N GLY A 304 -8.57 2.23 -0.56
CA GLY A 304 -7.52 2.91 -1.30
C GLY A 304 -7.39 2.41 -2.72
N ALA A 305 -7.50 1.09 -2.93
CA ALA A 305 -7.49 0.51 -4.26
C ALA A 305 -8.69 1.03 -5.09
N VAL A 306 -9.91 0.98 -4.55
CA VAL A 306 -11.12 1.50 -5.20
C VAL A 306 -11.00 3.00 -5.48
N THR A 307 -10.54 3.79 -4.50
CA THR A 307 -10.37 5.25 -4.64
C THR A 307 -9.38 5.62 -5.74
N ILE A 308 -8.24 4.92 -5.83
CA ILE A 308 -7.21 5.16 -6.85
C ILE A 308 -7.66 4.67 -8.23
N LEU A 309 -8.28 3.47 -8.30
CA LEU A 309 -8.70 2.85 -9.56
C LEU A 309 -9.86 3.60 -10.24
N ARG A 310 -10.68 4.33 -9.50
CA ARG A 310 -11.74 5.20 -10.05
C ARG A 310 -11.20 6.49 -10.69
N GLN A 311 -9.94 6.88 -10.46
CA GLN A 311 -9.34 8.14 -10.94
C GLN A 311 -7.93 7.96 -11.58
N VAL A 312 -7.66 6.78 -12.13
CA VAL A 312 -6.35 6.39 -12.73
C VAL A 312 -5.85 7.42 -13.76
N ASN A 313 -6.75 8.04 -14.51
CA ASN A 313 -6.39 8.93 -15.61
C ASN A 313 -5.89 10.29 -15.09
N ASP A 314 -6.40 10.75 -13.94
CA ASP A 314 -6.12 12.06 -13.34
C ASP A 314 -4.89 12.05 -12.41
N ILE A 315 -4.54 10.89 -11.85
CA ILE A 315 -3.35 10.75 -10.97
C ILE A 315 -2.04 10.85 -11.77
N ASP A 316 -1.15 11.74 -11.33
CA ASP A 316 0.27 11.71 -11.70
C ASP A 316 1.02 10.74 -10.77
N PHE A 317 1.08 9.46 -11.16
CA PHE A 317 1.72 8.43 -10.33
C PHE A 317 3.24 8.65 -10.17
N LYS A 318 3.92 9.27 -11.15
CA LYS A 318 5.36 9.54 -11.04
C LYS A 318 5.63 10.62 -9.99
N LEU A 319 4.79 11.66 -9.93
CA LEU A 319 4.80 12.64 -8.83
C LEU A 319 4.29 12.04 -7.51
N MET A 320 3.32 11.12 -7.53
CA MET A 320 2.85 10.41 -6.33
C MET A 320 3.98 9.62 -5.66
N TYR A 321 4.92 9.08 -6.45
CA TYR A 321 6.14 8.44 -5.94
C TYR A 321 7.18 9.39 -5.35
N ALA A 322 6.96 10.70 -5.32
CA ALA A 322 7.83 11.64 -4.62
C ALA A 322 7.88 11.40 -3.10
N GLY A 323 6.87 10.75 -2.53
CA GLY A 323 6.87 10.33 -1.14
C GLY A 323 5.58 9.63 -0.69
N LYS A 324 5.33 9.59 0.62
CA LYS A 324 4.05 9.09 1.17
C LYS A 324 2.99 10.20 1.11
N ILE A 325 2.48 10.43 -0.10
CA ILE A 325 1.59 11.53 -0.50
C ILE A 325 0.25 10.96 -0.97
N CYS A 326 -0.85 11.63 -0.61
CA CYS A 326 -2.20 11.25 -1.04
C CYS A 326 -2.54 11.85 -2.42
N CYS A 327 -3.46 11.24 -3.18
CA CYS A 327 -3.81 11.70 -4.54
C CYS A 327 -4.27 13.17 -4.60
N ASP A 328 -4.99 13.65 -3.58
CA ASP A 328 -5.50 15.02 -3.48
C ASP A 328 -4.42 16.07 -3.11
N GLU A 329 -3.19 15.65 -2.81
CA GLU A 329 -2.08 16.54 -2.45
C GLU A 329 -1.06 16.72 -3.60
N LEU A 330 -1.22 15.99 -4.71
CA LEU A 330 -0.28 16.02 -5.84
C LEU A 330 -0.11 17.44 -6.42
N GLN A 331 -1.20 18.19 -6.58
CA GLN A 331 -1.12 19.58 -7.08
C GLN A 331 -0.41 20.52 -6.10
N ARG A 332 -0.49 20.29 -4.78
CA ARG A 332 0.25 21.05 -3.75
C ARG A 332 1.75 20.84 -3.87
N ILE A 333 2.20 19.60 -4.14
CA ILE A 333 3.64 19.28 -4.22
C ILE A 333 4.27 19.49 -5.59
N LYS A 334 3.49 19.63 -6.68
CA LYS A 334 3.98 19.59 -8.07
C LYS A 334 5.17 20.52 -8.39
N ARG A 335 5.20 21.72 -7.78
CA ARG A 335 6.28 22.73 -7.94
C ARG A 335 7.38 22.66 -6.87
N ILE A 336 7.24 21.79 -5.87
CA ILE A 336 8.09 21.72 -4.66
C ILE A 336 8.85 20.38 -4.59
N ALA A 337 8.30 19.32 -5.18
CA ALA A 337 8.89 18.00 -5.23
C ALA A 337 10.24 18.01 -5.97
N ARG A 338 11.26 17.43 -5.34
CA ARG A 338 12.55 17.13 -5.97
C ARG A 338 12.37 15.89 -6.84
N GLN A 339 12.01 16.10 -8.11
CA GLN A 339 11.67 15.03 -9.06
C GLN A 339 12.90 14.36 -9.69
N GLY A 340 14.02 15.10 -9.84
CA GLY A 340 15.25 14.59 -10.47
C GLY A 340 16.02 13.50 -9.71
N CYS A 341 15.64 13.19 -8.46
CA CYS A 341 16.27 12.17 -7.62
C CYS A 341 15.33 11.01 -7.22
N LEU A 342 14.17 10.88 -7.87
CA LEU A 342 13.18 9.86 -7.54
C LEU A 342 13.60 8.48 -8.03
N LYS A 343 13.66 7.51 -7.11
CA LYS A 343 13.76 6.09 -7.45
C LYS A 343 12.37 5.56 -7.78
N LEU A 344 12.11 5.21 -9.04
CA LEU A 344 10.83 4.66 -9.50
C LEU A 344 10.92 3.13 -9.69
N PRO A 345 9.87 2.37 -9.34
CA PRO A 345 9.83 0.92 -9.58
C PRO A 345 9.76 0.61 -11.07
N HIS A 346 10.13 -0.62 -11.46
CA HIS A 346 10.18 -1.00 -12.88
C HIS A 346 8.81 -0.89 -13.58
N PHE A 347 7.72 -1.26 -12.89
CA PHE A 347 6.37 -1.13 -13.41
C PHE A 347 5.94 0.32 -13.73
N LEU A 348 6.61 1.33 -13.16
CA LEU A 348 6.26 2.75 -13.36
C LEU A 348 7.21 3.46 -14.35
N LYS A 349 8.16 2.75 -14.95
CA LYS A 349 9.02 3.30 -16.03
C LYS A 349 8.15 3.69 -17.23
N ASP A 350 7.35 2.74 -17.73
CA ASP A 350 6.27 2.99 -18.69
C ASP A 350 4.96 3.33 -17.95
N ILE A 351 4.59 4.60 -17.98
CA ILE A 351 3.35 5.10 -17.36
C ILE A 351 2.09 4.77 -18.19
N VAL A 352 2.24 4.50 -19.49
CA VAL A 352 1.12 4.19 -20.39
C VAL A 352 0.71 2.73 -20.20
N ALA A 353 1.67 1.81 -20.18
CA ALA A 353 1.40 0.42 -19.77
C ALA A 353 0.84 0.35 -18.35
N TYR A 354 1.43 1.09 -17.39
CA TYR A 354 0.92 1.14 -16.02
C TYR A 354 -0.55 1.58 -15.94
N LYS A 355 -0.89 2.74 -16.53
CA LYS A 355 -2.29 3.21 -16.55
C LYS A 355 -3.22 2.27 -17.32
N LYS A 356 -2.75 1.57 -18.38
CA LYS A 356 -3.54 0.56 -19.10
C LYS A 356 -3.94 -0.59 -18.17
N THR A 357 -2.98 -1.22 -17.50
CA THR A 357 -3.27 -2.35 -16.58
C THR A 357 -4.04 -1.90 -15.34
N LEU A 358 -3.88 -0.66 -14.86
CA LEU A 358 -4.74 -0.14 -13.79
C LEU A 358 -6.20 0.04 -14.25
N ASN A 359 -6.46 0.54 -15.47
CA ASN A 359 -7.82 0.56 -16.02
C ASN A 359 -8.37 -0.87 -16.24
N GLU A 360 -7.53 -1.84 -16.60
CA GLU A 360 -7.89 -3.25 -16.73
C GLU A 360 -8.29 -3.88 -15.38
N ILE A 361 -7.54 -3.62 -14.31
CA ILE A 361 -7.90 -4.02 -12.94
C ILE A 361 -9.23 -3.35 -12.54
N ALA A 362 -9.39 -2.05 -12.81
CA ALA A 362 -10.62 -1.31 -12.49
C ALA A 362 -11.86 -1.90 -13.20
N LEU A 363 -11.74 -2.26 -14.48
CA LEU A 363 -12.81 -2.91 -15.26
C LEU A 363 -13.10 -4.33 -14.78
N THR A 364 -12.07 -5.14 -14.55
CA THR A 364 -12.20 -6.56 -14.17
C THR A 364 -12.87 -6.72 -12.80
N ASN A 365 -12.68 -5.75 -11.90
CA ASN A 365 -13.32 -5.71 -10.57
C ASN A 365 -14.65 -4.91 -10.54
N GLY A 366 -15.20 -4.52 -11.70
CA GLY A 366 -16.49 -3.80 -11.78
C GLY A 366 -16.47 -2.36 -11.24
N LEU A 367 -15.31 -1.78 -10.96
CA LEU A 367 -15.17 -0.49 -10.27
C LEU A 367 -15.43 0.73 -11.17
N ILE A 368 -15.27 0.54 -12.48
CA ILE A 368 -15.61 1.50 -13.56
C ILE A 368 -16.35 0.78 -14.69
N GLN A 369 -17.22 1.50 -15.40
CA GLN A 369 -17.92 0.95 -16.56
C GLN A 369 -17.04 0.98 -17.82
N LYS A 370 -17.19 -0.03 -18.68
CA LYS A 370 -16.57 -0.05 -20.01
C LYS A 370 -17.24 1.01 -20.89
N ILE A 371 -16.51 2.08 -21.24
CA ILE A 371 -17.00 3.12 -22.15
C ILE A 371 -17.09 2.54 -23.57
N ASN A 372 -18.21 1.89 -23.86
CA ASN A 372 -18.63 1.54 -25.21
C ASN A 372 -18.93 2.84 -25.96
N ARG A 373 -17.91 3.46 -26.56
CA ARG A 373 -18.13 4.51 -27.56
C ARG A 373 -19.03 3.90 -28.65
N PRO A 374 -20.21 4.47 -28.94
CA PRO A 374 -20.98 4.00 -30.09
C PRO A 374 -20.10 4.13 -31.33
N LEU A 375 -20.08 3.08 -32.15
CA LEU A 375 -19.44 3.13 -33.46
C LEU A 375 -20.21 4.16 -34.29
N SER A 376 -19.69 5.40 -34.33
CA SER A 376 -20.22 6.47 -35.15
C SER A 376 -20.37 5.94 -36.57
N SER A 377 -21.61 5.90 -37.06
CA SER A 377 -21.90 5.32 -38.36
C SER A 377 -21.10 6.07 -39.42
N ARG A 378 -20.23 5.36 -40.13
CA ARG A 378 -19.61 5.88 -41.35
C ARG A 378 -20.74 6.07 -42.37
N ASN A 379 -21.38 7.24 -42.34
CA ASN A 379 -22.42 7.62 -43.29
C ASN A 379 -21.79 7.78 -44.66
N SER A 380 -21.67 6.65 -45.38
CA SER A 380 -21.19 6.52 -46.75
C SER A 380 -22.23 7.01 -47.78
N SER A 381 -22.88 8.13 -47.47
CA SER A 381 -23.91 8.78 -48.26
C SER A 381 -23.41 10.18 -48.66
N ARG A 382 -22.66 10.25 -49.76
CA ARG A 382 -22.14 11.49 -50.36
C ARG A 382 -22.85 11.78 -51.69
N PRO A 383 -23.97 12.53 -51.71
CA PRO A 383 -24.65 12.87 -52.96
C PRO A 383 -23.76 13.75 -53.84
N LYS A 384 -23.51 13.34 -55.09
CA LYS A 384 -22.82 14.17 -56.08
C LYS A 384 -23.81 15.19 -56.68
N ALA A 385 -23.96 16.36 -56.08
CA ALA A 385 -24.64 17.49 -56.69
C ALA A 385 -23.62 18.45 -57.34
N ARG A 386 -23.69 18.63 -58.67
CA ARG A 386 -22.71 19.40 -59.46
C ARG A 386 -23.44 20.43 -60.34
N LYS A 387 -23.49 21.70 -59.92
CA LYS A 387 -23.91 22.84 -60.77
C LYS A 387 -22.84 23.96 -60.77
N LYS A 388 -23.01 24.91 -61.70
CA LYS A 388 -21.91 25.68 -62.34
C LYS A 388 -21.42 26.90 -61.55
N LYS A 389 -20.23 27.37 -61.97
CA LYS A 389 -19.60 28.65 -61.59
C LYS A 389 -20.47 29.87 -61.96
N SER A 390 -20.23 30.96 -61.26
CA SER A 390 -20.02 32.31 -61.84
C SER A 390 -18.78 32.94 -61.19
N LEU A 391 -18.12 33.89 -61.86
CA LEU A 391 -16.97 34.64 -61.33
C LEU A 391 -17.38 36.11 -61.17
N VAL A 392 -16.97 36.74 -60.06
CA VAL A 392 -16.67 38.18 -59.96
C VAL A 392 -15.51 38.37 -58.98
N SER A 393 -14.67 39.38 -59.22
CA SER A 393 -13.54 39.84 -58.41
C SER A 393 -13.20 41.29 -58.82
N PRO A 394 -12.21 41.98 -58.22
CA PRO A 394 -11.86 42.14 -56.79
C PRO A 394 -11.75 43.64 -56.38
N GLN A 395 -11.80 43.97 -55.08
CA GLN A 395 -11.39 45.26 -54.45
C GLN A 395 -11.74 45.22 -52.93
N ASP A 396 -11.13 45.96 -51.98
CA ASP A 396 -9.86 46.72 -51.95
C ASP A 396 -9.41 46.94 -50.47
N ARG A 397 -8.13 47.29 -50.23
CA ARG A 397 -7.49 47.85 -48.99
C ARG A 397 -7.62 47.08 -47.64
N VAL A 398 -6.65 47.00 -46.71
CA VAL A 398 -5.42 47.75 -46.29
C VAL A 398 -5.64 48.78 -45.15
N GLN A 399 -4.77 48.71 -44.11
CA GLN A 399 -4.56 49.64 -42.96
C GLN A 399 -5.63 49.67 -41.82
N SER A 400 -5.34 50.01 -40.54
CA SER A 400 -4.07 50.16 -39.78
C SER A 400 -4.28 50.32 -38.25
N ARG A 401 -3.17 50.38 -37.48
CA ARG A 401 -2.98 50.88 -36.06
C ARG A 401 -3.44 49.92 -34.94
N ILE A 402 -2.71 49.62 -33.85
CA ILE A 402 -1.58 50.21 -33.06
C ILE A 402 -2.04 51.12 -31.88
N PHE A 403 -1.33 50.99 -30.73
CA PHE A 403 -1.44 51.72 -29.43
C PHE A 403 -2.53 51.21 -28.45
N SER A 404 -2.36 51.25 -27.11
CA SER A 404 -1.16 51.53 -26.27
C SER A 404 -1.38 51.13 -24.79
N CYS A 405 -0.30 50.87 -24.03
CA CYS A 405 -0.30 50.91 -22.56
C CYS A 405 -0.30 52.36 -22.02
N PRO A 406 -0.65 52.56 -20.75
CA PRO A 406 0.15 53.44 -19.86
C PRO A 406 0.85 52.69 -18.70
N LYS A 407 1.66 53.42 -17.92
CA LYS A 407 2.44 52.93 -16.76
C LYS A 407 2.23 53.82 -15.52
N SER A 408 2.74 53.33 -14.37
CA SER A 408 3.14 54.09 -13.16
C SER A 408 2.03 54.41 -12.14
N ARG A 409 2.32 54.72 -10.86
CA ARG A 409 3.59 55.21 -10.25
C ARG A 409 3.74 54.80 -8.76
N SER A 410 5.00 54.70 -8.30
CA SER A 410 5.57 54.76 -6.91
C SER A 410 4.63 54.99 -5.70
N GLN A 411 4.78 54.28 -4.57
CA GLN A 411 5.80 54.48 -3.48
C GLN A 411 5.67 53.32 -2.42
N SER A 412 6.49 53.09 -1.36
CA SER A 412 7.78 53.60 -0.80
C SER A 412 8.35 52.59 0.27
N GLY A 413 9.21 53.03 1.22
CA GLY A 413 9.68 52.29 2.43
C GLY A 413 9.38 53.06 3.74
N PRO A 414 9.95 52.75 4.95
CA PRO A 414 11.30 52.18 5.19
C PRO A 414 11.36 51.04 6.27
N LEU A 415 12.53 50.85 6.92
CA LEU A 415 12.94 49.71 7.78
C LEU A 415 12.85 49.95 9.31
N LEU A 416 13.03 48.88 10.12
CA LEU A 416 13.57 48.75 11.51
C LEU A 416 13.19 47.32 12.05
N THR A 417 13.91 46.53 12.86
CA THR A 417 15.30 46.50 13.43
C THR A 417 15.68 45.02 13.81
N ASN A 418 16.89 44.76 14.33
CA ASN A 418 17.25 43.54 15.10
C ASN A 418 16.98 43.75 16.64
N LEU A 419 17.32 42.94 17.66
CA LEU A 419 18.35 41.88 17.88
C LEU A 419 17.85 40.86 19.00
N PRO A 420 18.61 40.18 19.92
CA PRO A 420 18.38 38.75 20.22
C PRO A 420 17.97 38.40 21.68
N THR A 421 17.81 37.10 22.00
CA THR A 421 18.21 36.59 23.34
C THR A 421 18.62 35.10 23.39
N ARG A 422 19.73 34.85 24.11
CA ARG A 422 20.20 33.64 24.85
C ARG A 422 19.94 32.21 24.33
N MET A 423 21.04 31.45 24.29
CA MET A 423 21.04 29.99 24.50
C MET A 423 21.15 29.64 26.00
N LEU A 424 20.63 28.48 26.40
CA LEU A 424 21.19 27.63 27.47
C LEU A 424 21.05 26.14 27.09
N PRO A 425 21.96 25.25 27.50
CA PRO A 425 21.97 23.84 27.09
C PRO A 425 21.40 22.88 28.15
N ARG A 426 20.86 21.72 27.74
CA ARG A 426 21.06 20.43 28.44
C ARG A 426 20.49 19.18 27.72
N ARG A 427 21.15 18.06 28.04
CA ARG A 427 20.72 16.64 27.98
C ARG A 427 20.31 16.02 26.62
N SER A 428 21.14 15.06 26.22
CA SER A 428 20.89 14.09 25.15
C SER A 428 19.87 13.02 25.59
N ASN A 429 18.70 12.98 24.95
CA ASN A 429 17.73 11.89 25.11
C ASN A 429 17.58 11.08 23.80
N ILE A 430 17.88 9.78 23.85
CA ILE A 430 17.86 8.88 22.69
C ILE A 430 16.42 8.38 22.43
N TYR A 431 15.62 9.20 21.74
CA TYR A 431 14.25 8.83 21.37
C TYR A 431 14.17 7.98 20.11
N ARG A 432 13.85 6.69 20.29
CA ARG A 432 13.47 5.75 19.22
C ARG A 432 12.07 6.09 18.69
N ARG A 433 11.80 5.90 17.39
CA ARG A 433 10.43 5.86 16.85
C ARG A 433 10.26 4.78 15.78
N LEU A 434 9.25 3.94 15.97
CA LEU A 434 8.81 2.91 15.03
C LEU A 434 8.22 3.55 13.76
N CYS A 435 8.50 2.95 12.62
CA CYS A 435 7.65 3.04 11.42
C CYS A 435 7.28 1.61 11.04
N THR A 436 6.12 1.19 11.53
CA THR A 436 5.49 -0.12 11.33
C THR A 436 4.15 0.08 10.62
N SER A 437 3.68 -0.92 9.89
CA SER A 437 2.26 -1.11 9.65
C SER A 437 1.54 -1.44 10.97
N VAL A 438 0.22 -1.24 11.01
CA VAL A 438 -0.65 -1.42 12.19
C VAL A 438 -0.33 -0.48 13.38
N ALA A 439 -1.03 -0.61 14.51
CA ALA A 439 -1.63 0.52 15.24
C ALA A 439 -0.97 0.94 16.58
N SER A 440 -1.47 2.06 17.14
CA SER A 440 -1.23 2.61 18.50
C SER A 440 0.17 3.21 18.78
N PHE A 441 0.37 4.11 19.77
CA PHE A 441 -0.57 4.98 20.53
C PHE A 441 0.04 6.39 20.76
N ALA A 442 -0.31 7.10 21.85
CA ALA A 442 0.14 8.46 22.21
C ALA A 442 0.39 8.56 23.75
N PRO A 443 0.82 9.70 24.33
CA PRO A 443 1.90 9.74 25.32
C PRO A 443 1.51 9.43 26.78
N LEU A 444 2.51 9.04 27.56
CA LEU A 444 2.52 9.19 29.01
C LEU A 444 3.62 10.19 29.43
N SER A 445 3.38 10.88 30.54
CA SER A 445 4.22 11.94 31.09
C SER A 445 4.86 11.51 32.42
N SER A 446 6.14 11.12 32.37
CA SER A 446 7.13 11.12 33.46
C SER A 446 8.51 10.91 32.83
#